data_AF-S7PXU5-F1
#
_entry.id   AF-S7PXU5-F1
#
_cell.length_a   1.000
_cell.length_b   1.000
_cell.length_c   1.000
_cell.angle_alpha   90.00
_cell.angle_beta   90.00
_cell.angle_gamma   90.00
#
_symmetry.space_group_name_H-M   'P 1'
#
loop_
_entity.id
_entity.type
_entity.pdbx_description
1 polymer ?
#
loop_
_entity_poly.entity_id
_entity_poly.type
_entity_poly.pdbx_seq_one_letter_code
_entity_poly.pdbx_strand_id
1 'polypeptide(L)'
;MSTELEVVTAIRPEELSKRLAKQLGENVKAMQEFVQGLSPATKMPSEIATIKFVRKHTEIPVPDIVAYDADSDGGVGGEWMVMEYVHGIPLIKAWATTSDAQRHKIVESVADVWADLLRLSFNQIGSLQEDGKDDFSVGPMTCLPSNNSRDITPPDPSHCGPFDSPKDWLLAVAARHLDFSQATVCTAEERAPIDKVVEELLSNPRLEAAAELEISNIALHHIDMNVSNILVDHSDPTRIVAVLDWEGARTVPLWAIQPHFFAHLEEASDEEVRDLQLLTRRAIGERVPMWLRATGEEGLSLRHLLRRAEWSPFNFPESDYEYVDQLLQGVIM
;
A
#
# COMPACT_ATOMS: atom_id res chain seq x y z
N MET A 1 46.68 24.91 5.21
CA MET A 1 46.02 25.79 6.18
C MET A 1 44.72 26.23 5.53
N SER A 2 43.61 25.52 5.79
CA SER A 2 42.70 25.79 6.93
C SER A 2 42.03 27.15 6.68
N THR A 3 40.71 27.30 6.59
CA THR A 3 39.58 26.50 7.07
C THR A 3 38.34 27.25 6.60
N GLU A 4 37.42 26.61 5.90
CA GLU A 4 36.01 27.01 5.85
C GLU A 4 35.17 25.78 5.43
N LEU A 5 35.42 24.66 6.12
CA LEU A 5 34.33 23.75 6.49
C LEU A 5 33.62 24.45 7.66
N GLU A 6 32.71 25.37 7.35
CA GLU A 6 31.74 25.80 8.35
C GLU A 6 30.75 24.66 8.57
N VAL A 7 30.99 24.02 9.71
CA VAL A 7 30.09 23.15 10.47
C VAL A 7 28.63 23.48 10.18
N VAL A 8 27.97 22.65 9.35
CA VAL A 8 26.51 22.53 9.37
C VAL A 8 26.18 21.95 10.74
N THR A 9 25.98 22.82 11.72
CA THR A 9 25.36 22.44 12.98
C THR A 9 24.02 21.81 12.62
N ALA A 10 23.83 20.55 13.00
CA ALA A 10 22.58 19.81 12.81
C ALA A 10 21.42 20.69 13.32
N ILE A 11 20.70 21.31 12.39
CA ILE A 11 19.46 22.02 12.71
C ILE A 11 18.56 20.94 13.29
N ARG A 12 18.08 21.14 14.52
CA ARG A 12 17.16 20.18 15.14
C ARG A 12 15.94 20.02 14.22
N PRO A 13 15.41 18.81 14.00
CA PRO A 13 14.28 18.58 13.10
C PRO A 13 13.11 19.55 13.31
N GLU A 14 12.81 19.90 14.57
CA GLU A 14 11.80 20.89 14.93
C GLU A 14 12.09 22.31 14.41
N GLU A 15 13.35 22.74 14.40
CA GLU A 15 13.75 24.07 13.93
C GLU A 15 13.83 24.11 12.40
N LEU A 16 14.21 22.99 11.77
CA LEU A 16 14.13 22.82 10.31
C LEU A 16 12.68 22.85 9.86
N SER A 17 11.79 22.17 10.58
CA SER A 17 10.35 22.15 10.31
C SER A 17 9.74 23.56 10.35
N LYS A 18 10.02 24.34 11.41
CA LYS A 18 9.57 25.74 11.50
C LYS A 18 10.08 26.64 10.37
N ARG A 19 11.32 26.43 9.93
CA ARG A 19 11.90 27.21 8.81
C ARG A 19 11.27 26.83 7.47
N LEU A 20 11.06 25.54 7.24
CA LEU A 20 10.39 25.01 6.05
C LEU A 20 8.93 25.46 5.97
N ALA A 21 8.18 25.37 7.06
CA ALA A 21 6.79 25.84 7.12
C ALA A 21 6.68 27.32 6.71
N LYS A 22 7.59 28.17 7.20
CA LYS A 22 7.64 29.58 6.81
C LYS A 22 7.94 29.80 5.32
N GLN A 23 8.81 28.99 4.71
CA GLN A 23 9.14 29.08 3.28
C GLN A 23 8.05 28.45 2.38
N LEU A 24 7.39 27.40 2.85
CA LEU A 24 6.31 26.70 2.15
C LEU A 24 5.03 27.53 2.14
N GLY A 25 4.69 28.22 3.24
CA GLY A 25 3.47 29.04 3.33
C GLY A 25 3.35 30.15 2.27
N GLU A 26 4.45 30.61 1.69
CA GLU A 26 4.44 31.57 0.58
C GLU A 26 4.15 30.91 -0.79
N ASN A 27 4.51 29.64 -0.99
CA ASN A 27 4.36 28.90 -2.26
C ASN A 27 3.11 27.98 -2.29
N VAL A 28 2.70 27.41 -1.16
CA VAL A 28 1.59 26.44 -1.06
C VAL A 28 0.23 27.08 -1.33
N LYS A 29 0.07 28.39 -1.02
CA LYS A 29 -1.15 29.15 -1.36
C LYS A 29 -1.46 29.17 -2.86
N ALA A 30 -0.47 29.01 -3.73
CA ALA A 30 -0.66 28.90 -5.18
C ALA A 30 -1.02 27.47 -5.63
N MET A 31 -0.73 26.45 -4.82
CA MET A 31 -1.08 25.04 -5.10
C MET A 31 -2.46 24.63 -4.54
N GLN A 32 -3.04 25.42 -3.64
CA GLN A 32 -4.35 25.16 -3.02
C GLN A 32 -5.52 25.10 -4.02
N GLU A 33 -5.38 25.62 -5.23
CA GLU A 33 -6.41 25.46 -6.27
C GLU A 33 -6.51 24.02 -6.81
N PHE A 34 -5.60 23.11 -6.43
CA PHE A 34 -5.56 21.73 -6.94
C PHE A 34 -5.89 20.62 -5.91
N VAL A 35 -5.87 20.88 -4.60
CA VAL A 35 -6.10 19.84 -3.58
C VAL A 35 -7.48 20.01 -2.95
N GLN A 36 -8.52 19.55 -3.64
CA GLN A 36 -9.91 19.50 -3.15
C GLN A 36 -10.32 18.07 -2.74
N GLY A 37 -9.42 17.30 -2.11
CA GLY A 37 -9.70 15.94 -1.64
C GLY A 37 -9.96 15.88 -0.14
N LEU A 38 -10.87 15.00 0.31
CA LEU A 38 -11.00 14.66 1.72
C LEU A 38 -9.90 13.67 2.11
N SER A 39 -8.96 14.10 2.95
CA SER A 39 -7.84 13.27 3.43
C SER A 39 -8.04 12.87 4.90
N PRO A 40 -7.84 11.59 5.29
CA PRO A 40 -7.82 11.18 6.69
C PRO A 40 -6.57 11.69 7.41
N ALA A 41 -6.73 12.22 8.62
CA ALA A 41 -5.61 12.75 9.43
C ALA A 41 -4.55 11.68 9.81
N THR A 42 -4.89 10.39 9.69
CA THR A 42 -3.99 9.26 9.99
C THR A 42 -3.11 8.86 8.81
N LYS A 43 -3.38 9.37 7.59
CA LYS A 43 -2.68 8.99 6.36
C LYS A 43 -1.17 9.24 6.44
N MET A 44 -0.77 10.49 6.63
CA MET A 44 0.65 10.86 6.70
C MET A 44 1.37 10.22 7.90
N PRO A 45 0.82 10.23 9.14
CA PRO A 45 1.44 9.51 10.24
C PRO A 45 1.68 8.03 9.96
N SER A 46 0.72 7.35 9.30
CA SER A 46 0.85 5.94 8.91
C SER A 46 1.93 5.72 7.85
N GLU A 47 2.03 6.61 6.87
CA GLU A 47 3.05 6.57 5.83
C GLU A 47 4.46 6.72 6.44
N ILE A 48 4.64 7.72 7.31
CA ILE A 48 5.89 7.95 8.05
C ILE A 48 6.27 6.75 8.90
N ALA A 49 5.31 6.20 9.66
CA ALA A 49 5.52 5.02 10.49
C ALA A 49 5.96 3.83 9.64
N THR A 50 5.35 3.64 8.47
CA THR A 50 5.70 2.55 7.54
C THR A 50 7.11 2.73 7.00
N ILE A 51 7.47 3.91 6.50
CA ILE A 51 8.81 4.19 5.96
C ILE A 51 9.90 3.95 7.02
N LYS A 52 9.66 4.40 8.27
CA LYS A 52 10.60 4.17 9.38
C LYS A 52 10.66 2.68 9.77
N PHE A 53 9.52 1.99 9.79
CA PHE A 53 9.46 0.56 10.11
C PHE A 53 10.21 -0.27 9.08
N VAL A 54 9.98 -0.05 7.79
CA VAL A 54 10.63 -0.77 6.69
C VAL A 54 12.14 -0.59 6.77
N ARG A 55 12.63 0.65 6.87
CA ARG A 55 14.07 0.93 7.05
C ARG A 55 14.69 0.21 8.24
N LYS A 56 13.96 0.09 9.35
CA LYS A 56 14.47 -0.53 10.59
C LYS A 56 14.53 -2.06 10.50
N HIS A 57 13.67 -2.68 9.69
CA HIS A 57 13.46 -4.14 9.72
C HIS A 57 13.78 -4.87 8.41
N THR A 58 14.10 -4.16 7.33
CA THR A 58 14.45 -4.75 6.02
C THR A 58 15.65 -4.03 5.39
N GLU A 59 16.15 -4.60 4.29
CA GLU A 59 17.18 -3.98 3.45
C GLU A 59 16.56 -3.18 2.29
N ILE A 60 15.24 -2.99 2.29
CA ILE A 60 14.54 -2.27 1.24
C ILE A 60 14.96 -0.79 1.33
N PRO A 61 15.52 -0.22 0.26
CA PRO A 61 15.90 1.18 0.28
C PRO A 61 14.64 2.05 0.27
N VAL A 62 14.52 2.93 1.25
CA VAL A 62 13.41 3.88 1.38
C VAL A 62 13.98 5.27 1.73
N PRO A 63 13.36 6.39 1.29
CA PRO A 63 13.87 7.74 1.54
C PRO A 63 13.83 8.13 3.03
N ASP A 64 14.91 8.70 3.58
CA ASP A 64 14.95 9.17 4.97
C ASP A 64 13.92 10.27 5.24
N ILE A 65 13.15 10.15 6.33
CA ILE A 65 12.22 11.22 6.74
C ILE A 65 13.00 12.27 7.54
N VAL A 66 13.05 13.50 7.02
CA VAL A 66 13.83 14.60 7.58
C VAL A 66 12.99 15.47 8.52
N ALA A 67 11.79 15.82 8.08
CA ALA A 67 10.84 16.64 8.85
C ALA A 67 9.42 16.41 8.33
N TYR A 68 8.42 16.63 9.17
CA TYR A 68 7.01 16.61 8.79
C TYR A 68 6.20 17.46 9.75
N ASP A 69 5.02 17.87 9.33
CA ASP A 69 4.04 18.57 10.14
C ASP A 69 2.63 18.22 9.63
N ALA A 70 1.73 17.92 10.55
CA ALA A 70 0.33 17.68 10.25
C ALA A 70 -0.45 18.99 9.98
N ASP A 71 0.20 20.15 10.13
CA ASP A 71 -0.37 21.49 9.96
C ASP A 71 -1.60 21.72 10.85
N SER A 72 -1.52 21.23 12.10
CA SER A 72 -2.63 21.34 13.07
C SER A 72 -2.97 22.78 13.44
N ASP A 73 -2.06 23.73 13.22
CA ASP A 73 -2.27 25.16 13.43
C ASP A 73 -2.74 25.89 12.16
N GLY A 74 -2.80 25.21 11.01
CA GLY A 74 -3.18 25.77 9.71
C GLY A 74 -2.20 26.82 9.17
N GLY A 75 -0.94 26.78 9.61
CA GLY A 75 0.10 27.74 9.26
C GLY A 75 0.54 27.66 7.80
N VAL A 76 0.40 26.50 7.15
CA VAL A 76 0.83 26.29 5.74
C VAL A 76 -0.27 25.84 4.79
N GLY A 77 -1.41 25.40 5.31
CA GLY A 77 -2.61 25.09 4.54
C GLY A 77 -2.73 23.63 4.08
N GLY A 78 -2.05 22.70 4.73
CA GLY A 78 -2.08 21.26 4.50
C GLY A 78 -0.92 20.53 5.19
N GLU A 79 -1.12 19.24 5.49
CA GLU A 79 -0.05 18.37 5.98
C GLU A 79 1.14 18.33 5.00
N TRP A 80 2.36 18.27 5.51
CA TRP A 80 3.55 18.14 4.67
C TRP A 80 4.64 17.28 5.29
N MET A 81 5.45 16.68 4.43
CA MET A 81 6.63 15.90 4.79
C MET A 81 7.79 16.26 3.88
N VAL A 82 8.98 16.39 4.46
CA VAL A 82 10.26 16.48 3.77
C VAL A 82 11.04 15.21 4.03
N MET A 83 11.45 14.59 2.94
CA MET A 83 12.22 13.36 2.91
C MET A 83 13.48 13.54 2.07
N GLU A 84 14.41 12.60 2.20
CA GLU A 84 15.61 12.49 1.37
C GLU A 84 15.26 12.52 -0.12
N TYR A 85 16.00 13.33 -0.87
CA TYR A 85 15.98 13.25 -2.31
C TYR A 85 16.88 12.10 -2.76
N VAL A 86 16.29 10.99 -3.18
CA VAL A 86 17.05 9.84 -3.69
C VAL A 86 17.44 10.07 -5.14
N HIS A 87 18.74 10.01 -5.42
CA HIS A 87 19.28 10.12 -6.78
C HIS A 87 19.05 8.82 -7.56
N GLY A 88 17.93 8.75 -8.28
CA GLY A 88 17.61 7.66 -9.19
C GLY A 88 16.63 8.08 -10.29
N ILE A 89 16.32 7.15 -11.19
CA ILE A 89 15.29 7.31 -12.22
C ILE A 89 14.11 6.39 -11.92
N PRO A 90 12.85 6.85 -12.08
CA PRO A 90 11.69 5.97 -12.03
C PRO A 90 11.85 4.83 -13.03
N LEU A 91 11.61 3.59 -12.60
CA LEU A 91 11.79 2.41 -13.42
C LEU A 91 10.95 2.46 -14.70
N ILE A 92 9.73 3.00 -14.62
CA ILE A 92 8.86 3.24 -15.79
C ILE A 92 9.56 4.05 -16.88
N LYS A 93 10.40 5.03 -16.51
CA LYS A 93 11.15 5.86 -17.47
C LYS A 93 12.42 5.18 -17.97
N ALA A 94 13.02 4.34 -17.13
CA ALA A 94 14.20 3.57 -17.51
C ALA A 94 13.87 2.44 -18.50
N TRP A 95 12.63 1.92 -18.42
CA TRP A 95 12.24 0.64 -19.00
C TRP A 95 12.53 0.52 -20.50
N ALA A 96 12.13 1.50 -21.33
CA ALA A 96 12.42 1.56 -22.77
C ALA A 96 13.88 1.28 -23.13
N THR A 97 14.81 1.68 -22.27
CA THR A 97 16.26 1.58 -22.52
C THR A 97 16.90 0.32 -21.93
N THR A 98 16.14 -0.49 -21.19
CA THR A 98 16.61 -1.74 -20.62
C THR A 98 16.61 -2.86 -21.66
N SER A 99 17.67 -3.66 -21.66
CA SER A 99 17.75 -4.93 -22.40
C SER A 99 16.97 -6.04 -21.70
N ASP A 100 16.61 -7.09 -22.43
CA ASP A 100 15.92 -8.27 -21.88
C ASP A 100 16.65 -8.87 -20.67
N ALA A 101 17.98 -8.96 -20.73
CA ALA A 101 18.80 -9.47 -19.62
C ALA A 101 18.73 -8.56 -18.37
N GLN A 102 18.60 -7.24 -18.56
CA GLN A 102 18.37 -6.31 -17.45
C GLN A 102 16.94 -6.42 -16.92
N ARG A 103 15.93 -6.56 -17.77
CA ARG A 103 14.53 -6.78 -17.36
C ARG A 103 14.38 -8.01 -16.47
N HIS A 104 15.03 -9.12 -16.82
CA HIS A 104 15.06 -10.31 -15.96
C HIS A 104 15.72 -10.04 -14.60
N LYS A 105 16.82 -9.29 -14.56
CA LYS A 105 17.45 -8.92 -13.27
C LYS A 105 16.58 -7.97 -12.45
N ILE A 106 15.85 -7.06 -13.09
CA ILE A 106 14.89 -6.17 -12.42
C ILE A 106 13.79 -7.00 -11.77
N VAL A 107 13.26 -8.02 -12.47
CA VAL A 107 12.29 -8.96 -11.90
C VAL A 107 12.84 -9.63 -10.63
N GLU A 108 14.09 -10.08 -10.64
CA GLU A 108 14.72 -10.65 -9.44
C GLU A 108 14.84 -9.62 -8.30
N SER A 109 15.30 -8.40 -8.59
CA SER A 109 15.40 -7.33 -7.59
C SER A 109 14.04 -6.95 -6.99
N VAL A 110 12.99 -6.90 -7.81
CA VAL A 110 11.60 -6.64 -7.35
C VAL A 110 11.10 -7.81 -6.51
N ALA A 111 11.44 -9.05 -6.88
CA ALA A 111 11.09 -10.22 -6.10
C ALA A 111 11.80 -10.26 -4.74
N ASP A 112 13.03 -9.76 -4.65
CA ASP A 112 13.74 -9.57 -3.37
C ASP A 112 13.01 -8.57 -2.47
N VAL A 113 12.61 -7.41 -3.00
CA VAL A 113 11.83 -6.40 -2.25
C VAL A 113 10.52 -6.98 -1.72
N TRP A 114 9.74 -7.66 -2.57
CA TRP A 114 8.50 -8.31 -2.13
C TRP A 114 8.78 -9.40 -1.09
N ALA A 115 9.83 -10.21 -1.27
CA ALA A 115 10.15 -11.25 -0.32
C ALA A 115 10.48 -10.69 1.07
N ASP A 116 11.18 -9.55 1.14
CA ASP A 116 11.46 -8.87 2.40
C ASP A 116 10.18 -8.34 3.05
N LEU A 117 9.26 -7.76 2.29
CA LEU A 117 7.95 -7.34 2.80
C LEU A 117 7.10 -8.51 3.32
N LEU A 118 7.06 -9.61 2.56
CA LEU A 118 6.25 -10.78 2.88
C LEU A 118 6.80 -11.59 4.06
N ARG A 119 8.06 -11.39 4.44
CA ARG A 119 8.69 -12.01 5.63
C ARG A 119 8.40 -11.24 6.91
N LEU A 120 7.99 -9.97 6.83
CA LEU A 120 7.52 -9.22 7.99
C LEU A 120 6.22 -9.86 8.48
N SER A 121 6.15 -10.18 9.77
CA SER A 121 5.02 -10.89 10.37
C SER A 121 4.30 -10.00 11.38
N PHE A 122 2.97 -9.99 11.29
CA PHE A 122 2.09 -9.23 12.17
C PHE A 122 1.00 -10.14 12.75
N ASN A 123 0.41 -9.69 13.87
CA ASN A 123 -0.68 -10.40 14.54
C ASN A 123 -2.06 -9.76 14.29
N GLN A 124 -2.09 -8.59 13.64
CA GLN A 124 -3.31 -7.83 13.39
C GLN A 124 -3.29 -7.21 11.99
N ILE A 125 -4.48 -7.01 11.43
CA ILE A 125 -4.70 -6.39 10.13
C ILE A 125 -5.05 -4.92 10.36
N GLY A 126 -4.34 -4.01 9.72
CA GLY A 126 -4.52 -2.57 9.90
C GLY A 126 -3.41 -1.77 9.26
N SER A 127 -3.12 -0.59 9.82
CA SER A 127 -2.05 0.28 9.34
C SER A 127 -1.02 0.51 10.45
N LEU A 128 0.25 0.62 10.06
CA LEU A 128 1.34 0.87 11.00
C LEU A 128 1.23 2.28 11.59
N GLN A 129 1.48 2.40 12.89
CA GLN A 129 1.49 3.66 13.63
C GLN A 129 2.70 3.68 14.57
N GLU A 130 3.22 4.88 14.86
CA GLU A 130 4.24 5.06 15.90
C GLU A 130 3.58 5.01 17.28
N ASP A 131 4.17 4.27 18.22
CA ASP A 131 3.64 4.11 19.58
C ASP A 131 4.18 5.17 20.58
N GLY A 132 4.96 6.14 20.08
CA GLY A 132 5.59 7.21 20.86
C GLY A 132 6.87 6.83 21.60
N LYS A 133 7.40 5.60 21.42
CA LYS A 133 8.65 5.12 22.04
C LYS A 133 9.68 4.60 21.03
N ASP A 134 9.66 5.14 19.81
CA ASP A 134 10.43 4.62 18.66
C ASP A 134 10.10 3.14 18.32
N ASP A 135 8.90 2.70 18.69
CA ASP A 135 8.34 1.41 18.37
C ASP A 135 7.05 1.55 17.56
N PHE A 136 6.60 0.45 16.98
CA PHE A 136 5.53 0.43 15.99
C PHE A 136 4.42 -0.51 16.44
N SER A 137 3.18 -0.09 16.18
CA SER A 137 2.00 -0.90 16.44
C SER A 137 1.10 -0.91 15.21
N VAL A 138 0.22 -1.91 15.13
CA VAL A 138 -0.83 -1.96 14.12
C VAL A 138 -2.08 -1.31 14.72
N GLY A 139 -2.53 -0.22 14.12
CA GLY A 139 -3.76 0.48 14.48
C GLY A 139 -4.85 0.31 13.42
N PRO A 140 -5.94 1.10 13.51
CA PRO A 140 -6.98 1.13 12.49
C PRO A 140 -6.39 1.35 11.09
N MET A 141 -6.96 0.67 10.09
CA MET A 141 -6.57 0.82 8.71
C MET A 141 -6.86 2.24 8.23
N THR A 142 -5.84 2.91 7.68
CA THR A 142 -5.99 4.22 7.04
C THR A 142 -6.51 4.04 5.61
N CYS A 143 -7.28 5.00 5.11
CA CYS A 143 -7.69 5.04 3.70
C CYS A 143 -6.91 6.11 2.92
N LEU A 144 -6.92 5.97 1.59
CA LEU A 144 -6.39 6.98 0.68
C LEU A 144 -7.36 8.18 0.61
N PRO A 145 -6.86 9.38 0.30
CA PRO A 145 -7.69 10.56 0.06
C PRO A 145 -8.74 10.28 -1.01
N SER A 146 -9.94 10.81 -0.79
CA SER A 146 -11.01 10.74 -1.79
C SER A 146 -11.15 12.06 -2.54
N ASN A 147 -11.19 11.96 -3.87
CA ASN A 147 -11.56 13.05 -4.78
C ASN A 147 -13.02 12.95 -5.24
N ASN A 148 -13.81 12.04 -4.67
CA ASN A 148 -15.22 11.91 -5.00
C ASN A 148 -16.02 13.01 -4.31
N SER A 149 -16.68 13.86 -5.11
CA SER A 149 -17.46 15.00 -4.61
C SER A 149 -18.68 14.62 -3.76
N ARG A 150 -19.06 13.33 -3.71
CA ARG A 150 -20.16 12.84 -2.85
C ARG A 150 -19.70 12.50 -1.45
N ASP A 151 -18.41 12.29 -1.25
CA ASP A 151 -17.84 11.95 0.05
C ASP A 151 -17.81 13.20 0.92
N ILE A 152 -18.14 13.04 2.20
CA ILE A 152 -18.25 14.15 3.16
C ILE A 152 -17.36 13.98 4.38
N THR A 153 -16.99 12.75 4.73
CA THR A 153 -16.15 12.46 5.91
C THR A 153 -15.39 11.16 5.71
N PRO A 154 -14.12 11.09 6.13
CA PRO A 154 -13.39 9.82 6.20
C PRO A 154 -14.12 8.74 7.03
N PRO A 155 -13.76 7.46 6.87
CA PRO A 155 -14.28 6.37 7.67
C PRO A 155 -14.07 6.59 9.18
N ASP A 156 -14.99 6.07 10.00
CA ASP A 156 -14.84 6.07 11.46
C ASP A 156 -13.73 5.08 11.86
N PRO A 157 -12.60 5.54 12.45
CA PRO A 157 -11.50 4.66 12.81
C PRO A 157 -11.90 3.51 13.74
N SER A 158 -12.96 3.66 14.55
CA SER A 158 -13.44 2.61 15.44
C SER A 158 -14.00 1.38 14.71
N HIS A 159 -14.35 1.53 13.43
CA HIS A 159 -14.80 0.42 12.57
C HIS A 159 -13.71 -0.06 11.60
N CYS A 160 -12.53 0.55 11.60
CA CYS A 160 -11.43 0.26 10.68
C CYS A 160 -10.34 -0.64 11.28
N GLY A 161 -10.59 -1.25 12.45
CA GLY A 161 -9.66 -2.15 13.11
C GLY A 161 -8.86 -1.47 14.23
N PRO A 162 -7.67 -1.97 14.59
CA PRO A 162 -7.01 -3.13 13.98
C PRO A 162 -7.86 -4.40 14.14
N PHE A 163 -7.82 -5.29 13.15
CA PHE A 163 -8.60 -6.52 13.16
C PHE A 163 -7.73 -7.69 13.62
N ASP A 164 -8.24 -8.48 14.56
CA ASP A 164 -7.53 -9.66 15.10
C ASP A 164 -7.69 -10.90 14.21
N SER A 165 -8.64 -10.88 13.28
CA SER A 165 -8.90 -12.00 12.38
C SER A 165 -9.23 -11.55 10.95
N PRO A 166 -8.93 -12.38 9.93
CA PRO A 166 -9.38 -12.11 8.57
C PRO A 166 -10.90 -12.03 8.45
N LYS A 167 -11.65 -12.75 9.30
CA LYS A 167 -13.12 -12.70 9.34
C LYS A 167 -13.60 -11.30 9.69
N ASP A 168 -13.09 -10.72 10.77
CA ASP A 168 -13.49 -9.38 11.22
C ASP A 168 -13.14 -8.32 10.18
N TRP A 169 -11.97 -8.44 9.56
CA TRP A 169 -11.56 -7.57 8.46
C TRP A 169 -12.49 -7.69 7.25
N LEU A 170 -12.78 -8.90 6.78
CA LEU A 170 -13.70 -9.12 5.64
C LEU A 170 -15.12 -8.60 5.92
N LEU A 171 -15.60 -8.74 7.16
CA LEU A 171 -16.89 -8.19 7.57
C LEU A 171 -16.90 -6.66 7.49
N ALA A 172 -15.82 -6.00 7.95
CA ALA A 172 -15.70 -4.54 7.85
C ALA A 172 -15.62 -4.06 6.38
N VAL A 173 -14.88 -4.78 5.53
CA VAL A 173 -14.84 -4.51 4.08
C VAL A 173 -16.24 -4.67 3.46
N ALA A 174 -16.89 -5.80 3.72
CA ALA A 174 -18.23 -6.08 3.19
C ALA A 174 -19.26 -5.05 3.65
N ALA A 175 -19.25 -4.68 4.93
CA ALA A 175 -20.17 -3.72 5.51
C ALA A 175 -19.91 -2.26 5.07
N ARG A 176 -18.85 -2.02 4.28
CA ARG A 176 -18.40 -0.70 3.81
C ARG A 176 -17.92 0.23 4.94
N HIS A 177 -17.39 -0.36 6.01
CA HIS A 177 -16.88 0.42 7.15
C HIS A 177 -15.59 1.19 6.84
N LEU A 178 -14.86 0.78 5.80
CA LEU A 178 -13.62 1.41 5.34
C LEU A 178 -13.87 2.49 4.27
N ASP A 179 -15.12 2.74 3.91
CA ASP A 179 -15.50 3.74 2.91
C ASP A 179 -15.74 5.11 3.54
N PHE A 180 -15.53 6.15 2.74
CA PHE A 180 -15.96 7.48 3.11
C PHE A 180 -17.47 7.53 3.25
N SER A 181 -17.94 8.27 4.26
CA SER A 181 -19.36 8.58 4.38
C SER A 181 -19.78 9.50 3.23
N GLN A 182 -20.92 9.22 2.62
CA GLN A 182 -21.48 10.00 1.52
C GLN A 182 -22.61 10.93 1.99
N ALA A 183 -22.81 12.03 1.26
CA ALA A 183 -23.90 12.97 1.53
C ALA A 183 -25.30 12.35 1.39
N THR A 184 -25.43 11.35 0.52
CA THR A 184 -26.69 10.63 0.30
C THR A 184 -26.82 9.45 1.24
N VAL A 185 -27.98 9.34 1.89
CA VAL A 185 -28.31 8.18 2.73
C VAL A 185 -28.50 6.96 1.83
N CYS A 186 -27.79 5.88 2.14
CA CYS A 186 -27.97 4.58 1.50
C CYS A 186 -29.39 4.07 1.72
N THR A 187 -30.10 3.76 0.65
CA THR A 187 -31.46 3.20 0.72
C THR A 187 -31.44 1.75 1.19
N ALA A 188 -32.56 1.25 1.69
CA ALA A 188 -32.68 -0.16 2.06
C ALA A 188 -32.44 -1.11 0.87
N GLU A 189 -32.79 -0.69 -0.35
CA GLU A 189 -32.57 -1.47 -1.58
C GLU A 189 -31.08 -1.54 -1.93
N GLU A 190 -30.33 -0.44 -1.78
CA GLU A 190 -28.87 -0.41 -1.96
C GLU A 190 -28.13 -1.15 -0.85
N ARG A 191 -28.69 -1.18 0.36
CA ARG A 191 -28.10 -1.87 1.51
C ARG A 191 -28.34 -3.39 1.49
N ALA A 192 -29.47 -3.85 0.93
CA ALA A 192 -29.81 -5.26 0.85
C ALA A 192 -28.71 -6.19 0.29
N PRO A 193 -28.02 -5.87 -0.85
CA PRO A 193 -26.92 -6.72 -1.33
C PRO A 193 -25.73 -6.76 -0.37
N ILE A 194 -25.44 -5.64 0.32
CA ILE A 194 -24.37 -5.55 1.32
C ILE A 194 -24.67 -6.46 2.51
N ASP A 195 -25.86 -6.34 3.08
CA ASP A 195 -26.25 -7.13 4.26
C ASP A 195 -26.26 -8.63 3.94
N LYS A 196 -26.67 -9.02 2.73
CA LYS A 196 -26.60 -10.40 2.25
C LYS A 196 -25.16 -10.93 2.27
N VAL A 197 -24.19 -10.15 1.77
CA VAL A 197 -22.77 -10.57 1.79
C VAL A 197 -22.23 -10.67 3.22
N VAL A 198 -22.62 -9.75 4.10
CA VAL A 198 -22.24 -9.80 5.52
C VAL A 198 -22.79 -11.08 6.18
N GLU A 199 -24.04 -11.45 5.92
CA GLU A 199 -24.64 -12.71 6.41
C GLU A 199 -23.93 -13.95 5.83
N GLU A 200 -23.61 -13.93 4.53
CA GLU A 200 -22.83 -14.98 3.86
C GLU A 200 -21.46 -15.18 4.54
N LEU A 201 -20.74 -14.10 4.85
CA LEU A 201 -19.42 -14.16 5.52
C LEU A 201 -19.52 -14.58 6.99
N LEU A 202 -20.51 -14.08 7.74
CA LEU A 202 -20.72 -14.44 9.14
C LEU A 202 -20.93 -15.94 9.33
N SER A 203 -21.66 -16.55 8.40
CA SER A 203 -22.02 -17.97 8.42
C SER A 203 -21.01 -18.88 7.70
N ASN A 204 -19.96 -18.34 7.08
CA ASN A 204 -19.00 -19.11 6.32
C ASN A 204 -17.99 -19.83 7.23
N PRO A 205 -18.00 -21.17 7.31
CA PRO A 205 -17.12 -21.92 8.21
C PRO A 205 -15.65 -21.89 7.78
N ARG A 206 -15.34 -21.50 6.52
CA ARG A 206 -13.96 -21.44 6.03
C ARG A 206 -13.14 -20.36 6.73
N LEU A 207 -13.75 -19.25 7.12
CA LEU A 207 -13.06 -18.13 7.78
C LEU A 207 -12.51 -18.49 9.18
N GLU A 208 -12.94 -19.62 9.74
CA GLU A 208 -12.49 -20.15 11.02
C GLU A 208 -11.81 -21.53 10.88
N ALA A 209 -11.66 -22.03 9.65
CA ALA A 209 -11.07 -23.34 9.40
C ALA A 209 -9.55 -23.30 9.63
N ALA A 210 -9.03 -24.27 10.39
CA ALA A 210 -7.61 -24.31 10.76
C ALA A 210 -6.67 -24.27 9.53
N ALA A 211 -7.00 -24.98 8.45
CA ALA A 211 -6.22 -24.98 7.21
C ALA A 211 -6.13 -23.60 6.55
N GLU A 212 -7.21 -22.81 6.63
CA GLU A 212 -7.26 -21.45 6.08
C GLU A 212 -6.48 -20.48 6.97
N LEU A 213 -6.52 -20.69 8.29
CA LEU A 213 -5.73 -19.92 9.26
C LEU A 213 -4.22 -20.16 9.09
N GLU A 214 -3.80 -21.37 8.71
CA GLU A 214 -2.38 -21.70 8.45
C GLU A 214 -1.77 -20.90 7.29
N ILE A 215 -2.58 -20.52 6.29
CA ILE A 215 -2.14 -19.70 5.14
C ILE A 215 -2.47 -18.22 5.30
N SER A 216 -3.06 -17.82 6.43
CA SER A 216 -3.51 -16.46 6.71
C SER A 216 -2.50 -15.63 7.52
N ASN A 217 -1.22 -16.01 7.52
CA ASN A 217 -0.14 -15.18 8.07
C ASN A 217 -0.27 -13.76 7.53
N ILE A 218 -0.07 -12.77 8.41
CA ILE A 218 -0.25 -11.37 8.06
C ILE A 218 1.13 -10.77 7.74
N ALA A 219 1.22 -10.09 6.61
CA ALA A 219 2.43 -9.42 6.15
C ALA A 219 2.14 -7.97 5.73
N LEU A 220 3.21 -7.20 5.49
CA LEU A 220 3.10 -5.81 5.04
C LEU A 220 2.82 -5.76 3.53
N HIS A 221 1.78 -5.03 3.14
CA HIS A 221 1.38 -4.82 1.76
C HIS A 221 1.61 -3.37 1.34
N HIS A 222 2.46 -3.21 0.32
CA HIS A 222 2.59 -1.96 -0.43
C HIS A 222 1.54 -1.94 -1.54
N ILE A 223 0.41 -1.28 -1.29
CA ILE A 223 -0.80 -1.36 -2.11
C ILE A 223 -0.64 -0.84 -3.54
N ASP A 224 0.36 0.02 -3.77
CA ASP A 224 0.63 0.62 -5.07
C ASP A 224 2.11 0.43 -5.51
N MET A 225 2.69 -0.75 -5.23
CA MET A 225 4.05 -1.01 -5.71
C MET A 225 4.02 -1.36 -7.20
N ASN A 226 4.24 -0.34 -8.04
CA ASN A 226 4.31 -0.43 -9.49
C ASN A 226 5.60 0.19 -10.04
N VAL A 227 5.84 0.09 -11.34
CA VAL A 227 7.06 0.59 -12.02
C VAL A 227 7.30 2.11 -11.87
N SER A 228 6.32 2.92 -11.51
CA SER A 228 6.50 4.35 -11.22
C SER A 228 7.02 4.61 -9.82
N ASN A 229 6.73 3.71 -8.88
CA ASN A 229 7.04 3.86 -7.45
C ASN A 229 8.36 3.16 -7.06
N ILE A 230 9.17 2.76 -8.04
CA ILE A 230 10.52 2.25 -7.84
C ILE A 230 11.53 3.14 -8.57
N LEU A 231 12.54 3.60 -7.83
CA LEU A 231 13.71 4.26 -8.39
C LEU A 231 14.83 3.25 -8.59
N VAL A 232 15.50 3.34 -9.74
CA VAL A 232 16.70 2.56 -10.07
C VAL A 232 17.90 3.46 -10.32
N ASP A 233 19.09 2.89 -10.22
CA ASP A 233 20.35 3.59 -10.45
C ASP A 233 20.47 4.06 -11.93
N HIS A 234 20.99 5.27 -12.12
CA HIS A 234 21.18 5.86 -13.46
C HIS A 234 22.12 5.05 -14.37
N SER A 235 23.13 4.42 -13.78
CA SER A 235 24.17 3.67 -14.51
C SER A 235 23.83 2.18 -14.60
N ASP A 236 23.08 1.67 -13.63
CA ASP A 236 22.64 0.27 -13.58
C ASP A 236 21.14 0.17 -13.22
N PRO A 237 20.23 0.11 -14.21
CA PRO A 237 18.79 0.06 -13.96
C PRO A 237 18.34 -1.25 -13.29
N THR A 238 19.25 -2.21 -13.06
CA THR A 238 18.94 -3.44 -12.31
C THR A 238 19.04 -3.27 -10.80
N ARG A 239 19.65 -2.17 -10.34
CA ARG A 239 19.80 -1.83 -8.93
C ARG A 239 18.69 -0.90 -8.48
N ILE A 240 17.79 -1.40 -7.64
CA ILE A 240 16.78 -0.59 -6.96
C ILE A 240 17.49 0.30 -5.93
N VAL A 241 17.23 1.60 -5.96
CA VAL A 241 17.80 2.60 -5.04
C VAL A 241 16.76 3.24 -4.14
N ALA A 242 15.46 3.12 -4.45
CA ALA A 242 14.38 3.41 -3.51
C ALA A 242 13.05 2.78 -3.94
N VAL A 243 12.24 2.43 -2.95
CA VAL A 243 10.80 2.18 -3.07
C VAL A 243 10.06 3.37 -2.45
N LEU A 244 9.17 3.97 -3.24
CA LEU A 244 8.45 5.21 -2.93
C LEU A 244 6.97 4.95 -2.70
N ASP A 245 6.28 5.98 -2.20
CA ASP A 245 4.82 6.03 -2.08
C ASP A 245 4.23 4.90 -1.21
N TRP A 246 4.54 4.98 0.09
CA TRP A 246 4.04 4.05 1.10
C TRP A 246 2.64 4.44 1.61
N GLU A 247 1.95 5.32 0.88
CA GLU A 247 0.63 5.78 1.24
C GLU A 247 -0.37 4.61 1.22
N GLY A 248 -1.16 4.49 2.30
CA GLY A 248 -2.14 3.41 2.42
C GLY A 248 -1.54 2.00 2.59
N ALA A 249 -0.23 1.88 2.78
CA ALA A 249 0.40 0.63 3.17
C ALA A 249 -0.25 0.04 4.43
N ARG A 250 -0.41 -1.28 4.44
CA ARG A 250 -1.24 -1.97 5.43
C ARG A 250 -0.79 -3.40 5.68
N THR A 251 -1.12 -3.94 6.85
CA THR A 251 -0.90 -5.33 7.18
C THR A 251 -2.14 -6.13 6.79
N VAL A 252 -1.99 -7.17 5.98
CA VAL A 252 -3.10 -8.04 5.52
C VAL A 252 -2.63 -9.49 5.39
N PRO A 253 -3.55 -10.47 5.38
CA PRO A 253 -3.19 -11.86 5.15
C PRO A 253 -2.45 -12.08 3.82
N LEU A 254 -1.52 -13.02 3.77
CA LEU A 254 -0.68 -13.29 2.59
C LEU A 254 -1.50 -13.52 1.31
N TRP A 255 -2.62 -14.23 1.41
CA TRP A 255 -3.51 -14.51 0.28
C TRP A 255 -4.16 -13.25 -0.30
N ALA A 256 -4.24 -12.15 0.45
CA ALA A 256 -4.75 -10.86 -0.02
C ALA A 256 -3.69 -10.03 -0.77
N ILE A 257 -2.41 -10.43 -0.70
CA ILE A 257 -1.30 -9.72 -1.34
C ILE A 257 -1.03 -10.36 -2.70
N GLN A 258 -1.62 -9.78 -3.75
CA GLN A 258 -1.40 -10.19 -5.15
C GLN A 258 -0.70 -9.06 -5.92
N PRO A 259 0.64 -8.99 -5.88
CA PRO A 259 1.40 -7.98 -6.60
C PRO A 259 1.07 -7.95 -8.08
N HIS A 260 0.87 -6.76 -8.65
CA HIS A 260 0.66 -6.58 -10.08
C HIS A 260 1.58 -5.47 -10.62
N PHE A 261 2.88 -5.70 -10.47
CA PHE A 261 3.92 -4.67 -10.56
C PHE A 261 4.01 -3.98 -11.94
N PHE A 262 3.73 -4.73 -13.02
CA PHE A 262 3.88 -4.27 -14.41
C PHE A 262 2.57 -3.82 -15.08
N ALA A 263 1.48 -3.69 -14.31
CA ALA A 263 0.15 -3.39 -14.85
C ALA A 263 0.06 -2.11 -15.70
N HIS A 264 0.90 -1.11 -15.37
CA HIS A 264 0.89 0.21 -16.00
C HIS A 264 2.09 0.45 -16.93
N LEU A 265 2.72 -0.62 -17.41
CA LEU A 265 3.88 -0.52 -18.27
C LEU A 265 3.45 -0.31 -19.74
N GLU A 266 3.19 0.95 -20.10
CA GLU A 266 2.66 1.34 -21.43
C GLU A 266 3.55 0.93 -22.62
N GLU A 267 4.85 0.73 -22.37
CA GLU A 267 5.84 0.40 -23.41
C GLU A 267 5.91 -1.11 -23.72
N ALA A 268 5.28 -1.95 -22.90
CA ALA A 268 5.26 -3.40 -23.06
C ALA A 268 3.94 -3.87 -23.68
N SER A 269 3.99 -4.97 -24.43
CA SER A 269 2.75 -5.63 -24.87
C SER A 269 2.07 -6.37 -23.71
N ASP A 270 0.78 -6.65 -23.84
CA ASP A 270 0.05 -7.45 -22.84
C ASP A 270 0.69 -8.83 -22.61
N GLU A 271 1.25 -9.44 -23.67
CA GLU A 271 2.00 -10.70 -23.59
C GLU A 271 3.29 -10.55 -22.78
N GLU A 272 4.04 -9.45 -22.99
CA GLU A 272 5.24 -9.16 -22.21
C GLU A 272 4.91 -8.90 -20.74
N VAL A 273 3.88 -8.10 -20.45
CA VAL A 273 3.41 -7.83 -19.08
C VAL A 273 3.03 -9.14 -18.38
N ARG A 274 2.30 -10.02 -19.09
CA ARG A 274 1.93 -11.33 -18.56
C ARG A 274 3.15 -12.21 -18.25
N ASP A 275 4.12 -12.28 -19.16
CA ASP A 275 5.33 -13.07 -18.95
C ASP A 275 6.15 -12.54 -17.77
N LEU A 276 6.31 -11.23 -17.66
CA LEU A 276 6.98 -10.58 -16.53
C LEU A 276 6.25 -10.83 -15.21
N GLN A 277 4.92 -10.78 -15.22
CA GLN A 277 4.09 -11.09 -14.07
C GLN A 277 4.29 -12.54 -13.59
N LEU A 278 4.29 -13.50 -14.52
CA LEU A 278 4.54 -14.92 -14.22
C LEU A 278 5.96 -15.16 -13.69
N LEU A 279 6.97 -14.52 -14.28
CA LEU A 279 8.36 -14.60 -13.82
C LEU A 279 8.50 -14.04 -12.41
N THR A 280 7.92 -12.87 -12.16
CA THR A 280 7.95 -12.22 -10.83
C THR A 280 7.27 -13.07 -9.78
N ARG A 281 6.06 -13.58 -10.09
CA ARG A 281 5.32 -14.47 -9.21
C ARG A 281 6.13 -15.73 -8.86
N ARG A 282 6.80 -16.34 -9.84
CA ARG A 282 7.69 -17.48 -9.58
C ARG A 282 8.86 -17.08 -8.68
N ALA A 283 9.55 -15.99 -8.99
CA ALA A 283 10.72 -15.52 -8.26
C ALA A 283 10.38 -15.19 -6.78
N ILE A 284 9.22 -14.56 -6.51
CA ILE A 284 8.73 -14.32 -5.15
C ILE A 284 8.38 -15.65 -4.47
N GLY A 285 7.69 -16.55 -5.17
CA GLY A 285 7.27 -17.83 -4.61
C GLY A 285 8.42 -18.76 -4.24
N GLU A 286 9.53 -18.72 -4.98
CA GLU A 286 10.77 -19.42 -4.62
C GLU A 286 11.39 -18.87 -3.33
N ARG A 287 11.28 -17.55 -3.09
CA ARG A 287 11.80 -16.87 -1.90
C ARG A 287 10.89 -16.97 -0.67
N VAL A 288 9.58 -17.03 -0.90
CA VAL A 288 8.53 -17.10 0.13
C VAL A 288 7.47 -18.15 -0.27
N PRO A 289 7.76 -19.46 -0.10
CA PRO A 289 6.86 -20.53 -0.53
C PRO A 289 5.47 -20.48 0.12
N MET A 290 5.37 -19.94 1.34
CA MET A 290 4.09 -19.77 2.03
C MET A 290 3.17 -18.78 1.31
N TRP A 291 3.73 -17.69 0.78
CA TRP A 291 2.96 -16.73 -0.01
C TRP A 291 2.46 -17.36 -1.31
N LEU A 292 3.27 -18.20 -1.97
CA LEU A 292 2.84 -18.90 -3.18
C LEU A 292 1.70 -19.89 -2.90
N ARG A 293 1.74 -20.60 -1.76
CA ARG A 293 0.64 -21.46 -1.32
C ARG A 293 -0.64 -20.65 -1.03
N ALA A 294 -0.51 -19.60 -0.23
CA ALA A 294 -1.62 -18.73 0.16
C ALA A 294 -2.28 -18.05 -1.05
N THR A 295 -1.49 -17.63 -2.05
CA THR A 295 -2.02 -17.04 -3.29
C THR A 295 -2.29 -18.07 -4.39
N GLY A 296 -2.11 -19.36 -4.12
CA GLY A 296 -2.41 -20.45 -5.04
C GLY A 296 -3.81 -21.04 -4.83
N GLU A 297 -3.98 -22.32 -5.15
CA GLU A 297 -5.26 -23.04 -5.01
C GLU A 297 -5.77 -23.05 -3.57
N GLU A 298 -4.86 -23.23 -2.59
CA GLU A 298 -5.24 -23.35 -1.17
C GLU A 298 -5.99 -22.11 -0.67
N GLY A 299 -5.55 -20.90 -1.01
CA GLY A 299 -6.23 -19.67 -0.61
C GLY A 299 -7.24 -19.13 -1.63
N LEU A 300 -7.55 -19.86 -2.72
CA LEU A 300 -8.47 -19.38 -3.78
C LEU A 300 -9.80 -18.95 -3.19
N SER A 301 -10.33 -19.75 -2.27
CA SER A 301 -11.62 -19.44 -1.67
C SER A 301 -11.61 -18.20 -0.79
N LEU A 302 -10.53 -17.94 -0.06
CA LEU A 302 -10.37 -16.71 0.73
C LEU A 302 -10.28 -15.48 -0.17
N ARG A 303 -9.59 -15.59 -1.31
CA ARG A 303 -9.52 -14.51 -2.31
C ARG A 303 -10.87 -14.24 -2.97
N HIS A 304 -11.66 -15.27 -3.24
CA HIS A 304 -13.04 -15.10 -3.70
C HIS A 304 -13.90 -14.39 -2.64
N LEU A 305 -13.77 -14.76 -1.35
CA LEU A 305 -14.47 -14.08 -0.26
C LEU A 305 -14.05 -12.62 -0.11
N LEU A 306 -12.77 -12.30 -0.32
CA LEU A 306 -12.29 -10.92 -0.35
C LEU A 306 -12.93 -10.13 -1.48
N ARG A 307 -12.92 -10.64 -2.72
CA ARG A 307 -13.58 -9.95 -3.84
C ARG A 307 -15.08 -9.80 -3.62
N ARG A 308 -15.71 -10.82 -3.04
CA ARG A 308 -17.12 -10.77 -2.65
C ARG A 308 -17.39 -9.66 -1.63
N ALA A 309 -16.50 -9.47 -0.65
CA ALA A 309 -16.59 -8.40 0.33
C ALA A 309 -16.35 -7.01 -0.31
N GLU A 310 -15.30 -6.87 -1.12
CA GLU A 310 -14.94 -5.61 -1.80
C GLU A 310 -16.04 -5.13 -2.76
N TRP A 311 -16.76 -6.05 -3.38
CA TRP A 311 -17.88 -5.76 -4.28
C TRP A 311 -19.24 -6.06 -3.66
N SER A 312 -19.37 -6.01 -2.34
CA SER A 312 -20.63 -6.27 -1.63
C SER A 312 -21.86 -5.46 -2.11
N PRO A 313 -21.73 -4.22 -2.65
CA PRO A 313 -22.88 -3.51 -3.23
C PRO A 313 -23.35 -4.10 -4.56
N PHE A 314 -22.56 -4.95 -5.20
CA PHE A 314 -22.78 -5.48 -6.54
C PHE A 314 -23.02 -7.00 -6.51
N ASN A 315 -23.69 -7.49 -7.55
CA ASN A 315 -23.94 -8.91 -7.74
C ASN A 315 -23.21 -9.41 -8.98
N PHE A 316 -21.92 -9.67 -8.84
CA PHE A 316 -21.10 -10.25 -9.89
C PHE A 316 -21.18 -11.79 -9.87
N PRO A 317 -21.23 -12.46 -11.03
CA PRO A 317 -21.10 -13.91 -11.12
C PRO A 317 -19.71 -14.38 -10.66
N GLU A 318 -19.61 -15.65 -10.28
CA GLU A 318 -18.36 -16.23 -9.78
C GLU A 318 -17.21 -16.15 -10.81
N SER A 319 -17.54 -16.22 -12.10
CA SER A 319 -16.60 -16.07 -13.21
C SER A 319 -15.83 -14.75 -13.19
N ASP A 320 -16.41 -13.68 -12.65
CA ASP A 320 -15.76 -12.36 -12.62
C ASP A 320 -14.68 -12.32 -11.52
N TYR A 321 -14.93 -13.00 -10.39
CA TYR A 321 -13.92 -13.18 -9.34
C TYR A 321 -12.76 -14.05 -9.84
N GLU A 322 -13.07 -15.15 -10.54
CA GLU A 322 -12.07 -16.03 -11.16
C GLU A 322 -11.24 -15.29 -12.21
N TYR A 323 -11.88 -14.46 -13.04
CA TYR A 323 -11.18 -13.64 -14.04
C TYR A 323 -10.15 -12.72 -13.38
N VAL A 324 -10.55 -11.96 -12.34
CA VAL A 324 -9.63 -11.05 -11.64
C VAL A 324 -8.52 -11.81 -10.93
N ASP A 325 -8.81 -12.96 -10.31
CA ASP A 325 -7.78 -13.78 -9.67
C ASP A 325 -6.74 -14.26 -10.69
N GLN A 326 -7.20 -14.75 -11.85
CA GLN A 326 -6.33 -15.21 -12.93
C GLN A 326 -5.51 -14.06 -13.54
N LEU A 327 -6.10 -12.88 -13.69
CA LEU A 327 -5.41 -11.68 -14.19
C LEU A 327 -4.25 -11.29 -13.27
N LEU A 328 -4.51 -11.19 -11.97
CA LEU A 328 -3.49 -10.83 -10.97
C LEU A 328 -2.39 -11.89 -10.85
N GLN A 329 -2.70 -13.15 -11.13
CA GLN A 329 -1.70 -14.21 -11.20
C GLN A 329 -0.91 -14.25 -12.52
N GLY A 330 -1.28 -13.44 -13.53
CA GLY A 330 -0.70 -13.48 -14.88
C GLY A 330 -1.12 -14.70 -15.69
N VAL A 331 -2.19 -15.40 -15.30
CA VAL A 331 -2.69 -16.60 -16.00
C VAL A 331 -3.38 -16.21 -17.30
N ILE A 332 -4.10 -15.09 -17.30
CA ILE A 332 -4.84 -14.54 -18.46
C ILE A 332 -4.45 -13.08 -18.72
N MET A 333 -4.99 -12.51 -19.80
CA MET A 333 -4.84 -11.10 -20.19
C MET A 333 -6.07 -10.28 -19.84
#